data_AF-A0A382Q062-F1
#
_entry.id   AF-A0A382Q062-F1
#
_cell.length_a   1.000
_cell.length_b   1.000
_cell.length_c   1.000
_cell.angle_alpha   90.00
_cell.angle_beta   90.00
_cell.angle_gamma   90.00
#
_symmetry.space_group_name_H-M   'P 1'
#
loop_
_entity.id
_entity.type
_entity.pdbx_description
1 polymer ?
#
loop_
_entity_poly.entity_id
_entity_poly.type
_entity_poly.pdbx_seq_one_letter_code
_entity_poly.pdbx_strand_id
1 'polypeptide(L)' 'EIIDIVNKHFDLRPGAIIESLDLRRPIYSQTAAYGHFGRSDLDLPWESTEKAKIITRQTTK' A
#
# COMPACT_ATOMS: atom_id res chain seq x y z
N GLU A 1 -12.78 13.66 8.58
CA GLU A 1 -11.42 13.47 9.16
C GLU A 1 -10.68 12.29 8.53
N ILE A 2 -10.99 11.02 8.85
CA ILE A 2 -10.23 9.86 8.28
C ILE A 2 -10.31 9.80 6.75
N ILE A 3 -11.50 10.01 6.17
CA ILE A 3 -11.69 10.00 4.71
C ILE A 3 -10.83 11.08 4.02
N ASP A 4 -10.72 12.26 4.63
CA ASP A 4 -9.93 13.37 4.08
C ASP A 4 -8.44 13.03 4.06
N ILE A 5 -7.95 12.37 5.11
CA ILE A 5 -6.59 11.83 5.18
C ILE A 5 -6.39 10.78 4.07
N VAL A 6 -7.33 9.86 3.89
CA VAL A 6 -7.23 8.85 2.82
C VAL A 6 -7.14 9.52 1.45
N ASN A 7 -8.06 10.44 1.13
CA ASN A 7 -8.08 11.13 -0.16
C ASN A 7 -6.84 12.01 -0.40
N LYS A 8 -6.26 12.57 0.66
CA LYS A 8 -5.02 13.37 0.58
C LYS A 8 -3.78 12.52 0.30
N HIS A 9 -3.74 11.30 0.81
CA HIS A 9 -2.53 10.47 0.83
C HIS A 9 -2.54 9.30 -0.16
N PHE A 10 -3.71 8.90 -0.67
CA PHE A 10 -3.87 7.76 -1.55
C PHE A 10 -4.67 8.17 -2.78
N ASP A 11 -4.06 8.07 -3.95
CA ASP A 11 -4.78 8.16 -5.22
C ASP A 11 -5.37 6.79 -5.54
N LEU A 12 -6.68 6.65 -5.32
CA LEU A 12 -7.41 5.39 -5.46
C LEU A 12 -7.90 5.12 -6.89
N ARG A 13 -7.50 5.93 -7.88
CA ARG A 13 -7.80 5.64 -9.29
C ARG A 13 -7.04 4.37 -9.72
N PRO A 14 -7.62 3.49 -10.56
CA PRO A 14 -6.98 2.22 -10.92
C PRO A 14 -5.55 2.34 -11.45
N GLY A 15 -5.29 3.32 -12.32
CA GLY A 15 -3.94 3.56 -12.87
C GLY A 15 -2.93 4.02 -11.81
N ALA A 16 -3.37 4.86 -10.87
CA ALA A 16 -2.51 5.37 -9.80
C ALA A 16 -2.21 4.31 -8.73
N ILE A 17 -3.14 3.38 -8.48
CA ILE A 17 -2.89 2.21 -7.63
C ILE A 17 -1.79 1.33 -8.26
N ILE A 18 -1.92 1.04 -9.56
CA ILE A 18 -0.92 0.25 -10.30
C ILE A 18 0.46 0.90 -10.25
N GLU A 19 0.52 2.22 -10.41
CA GLU A 19 1.76 2.99 -10.36
C GLU A 19 2.35 3.03 -8.93
N SER A 20 1.54 3.41 -7.94
CA SER A 20 1.98 3.58 -6.54
C SER A 20 2.51 2.29 -5.92
N LEU A 21 1.96 1.15 -6.32
CA LEU A 21 2.34 -0.18 -5.83
C LEU A 21 3.24 -0.94 -6.82
N ASP A 22 3.65 -0.32 -7.94
CA ASP A 22 4.45 -0.96 -9.00
C ASP A 22 3.94 -2.36 -9.38
N LEU A 23 2.66 -2.47 -9.76
CA LEU A 23 1.98 -3.76 -9.91
C LEU A 23 2.25 -4.47 -11.24
N ARG A 24 2.90 -3.81 -12.21
CA ARG A 24 3.17 -4.40 -13.55
C ARG A 24 4.46 -5.22 -13.57
N ARG A 25 4.60 -6.13 -12.60
CA ARG A 25 5.75 -7.02 -12.43
C ARG A 25 5.31 -8.43 -12.04
N PRO A 26 6.11 -9.48 -12.32
CA PRO A 26 5.72 -10.87 -12.09
C PRO A 26 5.85 -11.28 -10.60
N ILE A 27 4.99 -10.74 -9.73
CA ILE A 27 5.06 -10.94 -8.26
C ILE A 27 3.89 -11.73 -7.66
N TYR A 28 2.99 -12.25 -8.49
CA TYR A 28 1.73 -12.81 -8.01
C TYR A 28 1.81 -14.29 -7.61
N SER A 29 2.74 -15.05 -8.19
CA SER A 29 2.86 -16.50 -7.97
C SER A 29 3.11 -16.87 -6.50
N GLN A 30 3.97 -16.11 -5.81
CA GLN A 30 4.31 -16.30 -4.39
C GLN A 30 3.11 -16.13 -3.43
N THR A 31 2.06 -15.44 -3.88
CA THR A 31 0.83 -15.21 -3.09
C THR A 31 -0.32 -16.16 -3.43
N ALA A 32 -0.17 -17.01 -4.45
CA ALA A 32 -1.21 -17.96 -4.87
C ALA A 32 -1.47 -19.07 -3.84
N ALA A 33 -0.54 -19.26 -2.90
CA ALA A 33 -0.67 -20.12 -1.73
C ALA A 33 -0.33 -19.34 -0.46
N TYR A 34 -0.93 -19.75 0.66
CA TYR A 34 -0.70 -19.16 1.98
C TYR A 34 -1.11 -17.67 2.13
N GLY A 35 -1.91 -17.16 1.19
CA GLY A 35 -2.56 -15.85 1.28
C GLY A 35 -1.77 -14.68 0.66
N HIS A 36 -2.51 -13.62 0.35
CA HIS A 36 -1.99 -12.38 -0.25
C HIS A 36 -1.53 -11.32 0.75
N PHE A 37 -1.97 -11.43 2.02
CA PHE A 37 -1.75 -10.43 3.04
C PHE A 37 -1.01 -10.99 4.26
N GLY A 38 -0.31 -10.13 4.99
CA GLY A 38 0.41 -10.48 6.22
C GLY A 38 1.66 -11.33 5.99
N ARG A 39 2.15 -11.38 4.76
CA ARG A 39 3.34 -12.14 4.35
C ARG A 39 4.60 -11.30 4.57
N SER A 40 5.04 -11.18 5.82
CA SER A 40 6.28 -10.46 6.17
C SER A 40 7.55 -11.15 5.65
N ASP A 41 7.43 -12.39 5.18
CA ASP A 41 8.46 -13.16 4.49
C ASP A 41 8.61 -12.78 3.00
N LEU A 42 7.69 -11.97 2.45
CA LEU A 42 7.67 -11.56 1.05
C LEU A 42 7.77 -10.04 0.91
N ASP A 43 8.47 -9.58 -0.13
CA ASP A 43 8.55 -8.16 -0.49
C ASP A 43 7.35 -7.74 -1.36
N LEU A 44 6.20 -7.55 -0.71
CA LEU A 44 4.95 -7.16 -1.34
C LEU A 44 4.68 -5.66 -1.11
N PRO A 45 4.43 -4.87 -2.17
CA PRO A 45 4.36 -3.41 -2.07
C PRO A 45 3.18 -2.92 -1.20
N TRP A 46 2.08 -3.68 -1.13
CA TRP A 46 0.91 -3.34 -0.31
C TRP A 46 1.06 -3.66 1.18
N GLU A 47 2.08 -4.43 1.57
CA GLU A 47 2.37 -4.72 2.99
C GLU A 47 3.19 -3.59 3.65
N SER A 48 3.74 -2.66 2.86
CA SER A 48 4.55 -1.56 3.38
C SER A 48 3.74 -0.59 4.23
N THR A 49 4.22 -0.31 5.45
CA THR A 49 3.60 0.62 6.41
C THR A 49 4.28 1.99 6.46
N GLU A 50 5.19 2.30 5.54
CA GLU A 50 5.95 3.57 5.57
C GLU A 50 5.06 4.82 5.53
N LYS A 51 3.92 4.73 4.84
CA LYS A 51 2.96 5.84 4.76
C LYS A 51 2.32 6.18 6.12
N ALA A 52 2.24 5.23 7.06
CA ALA A 52 1.76 5.48 8.41
C ALA A 52 2.63 6.53 9.13
N LYS A 53 3.97 6.44 9.01
CA LYS A 53 4.90 7.42 9.59
C LYS A 53 4.66 8.83 9.04
N ILE A 54 4.34 8.93 7.75
CA ILE A 54 4.04 10.21 7.09
C ILE A 54 2.72 10.79 7.62
N ILE A 55 1.67 9.97 7.70
CA ILE A 55 0.35 10.39 8.16
C ILE A 55 0.41 10.84 9.62
N THR A 56 1.02 10.05 10.51
CA THR A 56 1.15 10.40 11.94
C THR A 56 1.88 11.74 12.14
N ARG A 57 2.96 12.00 11.39
CA ARG A 57 3.70 13.28 11.48
C ARG A 57 2.87 14.48 11.04
N GLN A 58 1.89 14.29 10.15
CA GLN A 58 1.03 15.37 9.69
C GLN A 58 -0.14 15.64 10.64
N THR A 59 -0.65 14.62 11.33
CA THR A 59 -1.81 14.75 12.24
C THR A 59 -1.42 15.12 13.68
N THR A 60 -0.17 14.91 14.08
CA THR A 60 0.33 15.28 15.44
C THR A 60 0.85 16.73 15.49
N LYS A 61 0.72 17.49 14.40
CA LYS A 61 1.02 18.93 14.32
C LYS A 61 -0.29 19.72 14.31
#